data_AF-A0A517T5U2-F1
#
_entry.id   AF-A0A517T5U2-F1
#
_cell.length_a   1.000
_cell.length_b   1.000
_cell.length_c   1.000
_cell.angle_alpha   90.00
_cell.angle_beta   90.00
_cell.angle_gamma   90.00
#
_symmetry.space_group_name_H-M   'P 1'
#
loop_
_entity.id
_entity.type
_entity.pdbx_description
1 polymer ?
#
loop_
_entity_poly.entity_id
_entity_poly.type
_entity_poly.pdbx_seq_one_letter_code
_entity_poly.pdbx_strand_id
1 'polypeptide(L)'
;MNQHNRQLGPRPARRGFTLVEMLVSTALVVLMMLMFAQVFSIVTNTVSAQKGIAENDQKARTLINIVKGDLNSRTFKDIKPFWPGQTTSGIPEREGYFSISENDPNNPTDDVLQFTIKTDGDDVLFGNTVELGAIDLSNNSVDQPEFDDGVVSANGVGASTCAEISYFLRNGNLYRSVMLVRDEYDPKGTLVGQPKLPSDPSTPYIDDHDGNSVVSYLNDPAAISAPASDLPSGTYTGYFWRDFGFSAFYDPSGGTAVKFHNLDSLTNSDTGGAGTVPIGSVSVPVALGVPHLRYGSSLPPSGATSGAPREFLIPSTNKGKFLGRFLKQEIADDGFLYPGEQTTAANSPYTRNDLADANNDYIVDEYDDAPERRGAELLMTNVSEFDIRVFDDHPSVGRFVNLNDGSSGFYGTAFDPSDPTITAITTLETSLSSDFTVSDHDNRYDTWHPGMDNAGNPIDGVGVPPFAPYANLSTGVYFDRTVETNAALEDEDGIDGDEIALKAIQIRVVYQDPVSGQTKQVTYTHSLVN
;
A
#
# COMPACT_ATOMS: atom_id res chain seq x y z
N MET A 1 -38.22 96.25 45.63
CA MET A 1 -36.92 95.56 45.70
C MET A 1 -36.97 94.63 46.91
N ASN A 2 -37.43 93.38 46.73
CA ASN A 2 -37.52 92.37 47.80
C ASN A 2 -37.03 91.04 47.26
N GLN A 3 -35.90 90.57 47.80
CA GLN A 3 -35.26 89.31 47.49
C GLN A 3 -36.10 88.15 48.08
N HIS A 4 -36.41 87.14 47.27
CA HIS A 4 -36.95 85.85 47.73
C HIS A 4 -35.81 84.83 47.79
N ASN A 5 -35.59 84.36 49.02
CA ASN A 5 -34.56 83.43 49.43
C ASN A 5 -34.99 81.99 49.06
N ARG A 6 -34.25 81.29 48.19
CA ARG A 6 -34.49 79.88 47.86
C ARG A 6 -34.04 78.99 49.01
N GLN A 7 -34.99 78.35 49.70
CA GLN A 7 -34.73 77.29 50.66
C GLN A 7 -34.23 76.02 49.94
N LEU A 8 -33.02 75.57 50.29
CA LEU A 8 -32.48 74.26 49.93
C LEU A 8 -33.09 73.19 50.85
N GLY A 9 -33.85 72.25 50.29
CA GLY A 9 -34.41 71.12 51.03
C GLY A 9 -33.34 70.15 51.54
N PRO A 10 -33.62 69.41 52.65
CA PRO A 10 -32.68 68.50 53.28
C PRO A 10 -32.34 67.32 52.36
N ARG A 11 -31.05 67.05 52.16
CA ARG A 11 -30.57 65.88 51.42
C ARG A 11 -30.85 64.62 52.25
N PRO A 12 -31.48 63.58 51.68
CA PRO A 12 -31.74 62.33 52.40
C PRO A 12 -30.42 61.69 52.86
N ALA A 13 -30.36 61.32 54.14
CA ALA A 13 -29.22 60.62 54.72
C ALA A 13 -29.08 59.23 54.09
N ARG A 14 -27.92 58.95 53.47
CA ARG A 14 -27.60 57.64 52.90
C ARG A 14 -27.42 56.63 54.04
N ARG A 15 -28.30 55.64 54.14
CA ARG A 15 -28.10 54.48 55.02
C ARG A 15 -26.94 53.65 54.47
N GLY A 16 -25.91 53.42 55.30
CA GLY A 16 -24.81 52.52 54.97
C GLY A 16 -25.25 51.06 55.08
N PHE A 17 -24.72 50.20 54.22
CA PHE A 17 -24.95 48.76 54.26
C PHE A 17 -24.42 48.15 55.56
N THR A 18 -25.20 47.24 56.15
CA THR A 18 -24.74 46.45 57.29
C THR A 18 -23.73 45.40 56.83
N LEU A 19 -22.81 45.00 57.73
CA LEU A 19 -21.78 43.99 57.43
C LEU A 19 -22.40 42.68 56.92
N VAL A 20 -23.56 42.29 57.47
CA VAL A 20 -24.33 41.12 57.04
C VAL A 20 -24.87 41.28 55.62
N GLU A 21 -25.41 42.44 55.25
CA GLU A 21 -25.88 42.69 53.88
C GLU A 21 -24.73 42.68 52.86
N MET A 22 -23.56 43.26 53.20
CA MET A 22 -22.37 43.18 52.33
C MET A 22 -21.87 41.74 52.17
N LEU A 23 -21.93 40.92 53.22
CA LEU A 23 -21.51 39.52 53.17
C LEU A 23 -22.49 38.66 52.35
N VAL A 24 -23.80 38.89 52.51
CA VAL A 24 -24.82 38.19 51.71
C VAL A 24 -24.75 38.61 50.25
N SER A 25 -24.60 39.90 49.95
CA SER A 25 -24.46 40.38 48.56
C SER A 25 -23.22 39.83 47.88
N THR A 26 -22.07 39.79 48.57
CA THR A 26 -20.84 39.22 48.00
C THR A 26 -20.95 37.71 47.80
N ALA A 27 -21.53 36.98 48.77
CA ALA A 27 -21.79 35.54 48.60
C ALA A 27 -22.69 35.25 47.40
N LEU A 28 -23.74 36.04 47.19
CA LEU A 28 -24.66 35.89 46.05
C LEU A 28 -23.94 36.17 44.72
N VAL A 29 -23.10 37.21 44.65
CA VAL A 29 -22.31 37.52 43.45
C VAL A 29 -21.31 36.41 43.12
N VAL A 30 -20.61 35.87 44.14
CA VAL A 30 -19.68 34.75 43.94
C VAL A 30 -20.42 33.49 43.49
N LEU A 31 -21.61 33.22 44.04
CA LEU A 31 -22.44 32.09 43.61
C LEU A 31 -22.91 32.25 42.16
N MET A 32 -23.32 33.46 41.75
CA MET A 32 -23.65 33.76 40.36
C MET A 32 -22.44 33.59 39.43
N MET A 33 -21.26 34.08 39.82
CA MET A 33 -20.03 33.87 39.04
C MET A 33 -19.70 32.37 38.89
N LEU A 34 -19.86 31.59 39.95
CA LEU A 34 -19.64 30.13 39.91
C LEU A 34 -20.60 29.45 38.94
N MET A 35 -21.89 29.82 38.97
CA MET A 35 -22.89 29.25 38.08
C MET A 35 -22.60 29.59 36.61
N PHE A 36 -22.21 30.83 36.32
CA PHE A 36 -21.80 31.21 34.96
C PHE A 36 -20.56 30.45 34.49
N ALA A 37 -19.55 30.31 35.35
CA ALA A 37 -18.35 29.53 35.02
C ALA A 37 -18.68 28.07 34.68
N GLN A 38 -19.59 27.44 35.43
CA GLN A 38 -20.06 26.08 35.16
C GLN A 38 -20.80 25.98 33.82
N VAL A 39 -21.73 26.90 33.53
CA VAL A 39 -22.46 26.90 32.26
C VAL A 39 -21.51 27.12 31.09
N PHE A 40 -20.59 28.08 31.18
CA PHE A 40 -19.58 28.29 30.14
C PHE A 40 -18.71 27.06 29.92
N SER A 41 -18.28 26.38 30.98
CA SER A 41 -17.51 25.15 30.85
C SER A 41 -18.28 24.04 30.13
N ILE A 42 -19.56 23.82 30.48
CA ILE A 42 -20.41 22.82 29.80
C ILE A 42 -20.60 23.18 28.32
N VAL A 43 -20.85 24.46 28.01
CA VAL A 43 -21.01 24.93 26.63
C VAL A 43 -19.72 24.76 25.83
N THR A 44 -18.57 25.14 26.38
CA THR A 44 -17.27 24.99 25.70
C THR A 44 -16.95 23.53 25.41
N ASN A 45 -17.21 22.63 26.38
CA ASN A 45 -17.01 21.19 26.19
C ASN A 45 -17.96 20.63 25.11
N THR A 46 -19.22 21.07 25.11
CA THR A 46 -20.21 20.64 24.12
C THR A 46 -19.84 21.12 22.71
N VAL A 47 -19.43 22.38 22.57
CA VAL A 47 -19.02 22.95 21.27
C VAL A 47 -17.76 22.26 20.75
N SER A 48 -16.79 21.98 21.64
CA SER A 48 -15.57 21.25 21.26
C SER A 48 -15.88 19.82 20.82
N ALA A 49 -16.77 19.13 21.53
CA ALA A 49 -17.26 17.80 21.16
C ALA A 49 -17.99 17.80 19.80
N GLN A 50 -18.90 18.76 19.59
CA GLN A 50 -19.61 18.88 18.32
C GLN A 50 -18.67 19.17 17.14
N LYS A 51 -17.66 20.02 17.35
CA LYS A 51 -16.64 20.30 16.35
C LYS A 51 -15.81 19.06 16.03
N GLY A 52 -15.35 18.33 17.06
CA GLY A 52 -14.60 17.08 16.88
C GLY A 52 -15.39 16.01 16.12
N ILE A 53 -16.67 15.83 16.48
CA ILE A 53 -17.60 14.91 15.80
C ILE A 53 -17.71 15.27 14.31
N ALA A 54 -17.89 16.56 13.99
CA ALA A 54 -18.06 17.03 12.62
C ALA A 54 -16.77 16.86 11.77
N GLU A 55 -15.61 17.19 12.34
CA GLU A 55 -14.31 16.99 11.67
C GLU A 55 -14.05 15.51 11.41
N ASN A 56 -14.40 14.63 12.34
CA ASN A 56 -14.23 13.19 12.16
C ASN A 56 -15.17 12.61 11.09
N ASP A 57 -16.43 13.05 11.05
CA ASP A 57 -17.38 12.68 9.99
C ASP A 57 -16.93 13.18 8.61
N GLN A 58 -16.20 14.29 8.56
CA GLN A 58 -15.58 14.77 7.32
C GLN A 58 -14.42 13.87 6.91
N LYS A 59 -13.51 13.50 7.84
CA LYS A 59 -12.40 12.58 7.57
C LYS A 59 -12.89 11.23 7.06
N ALA A 60 -13.90 10.66 7.71
CA ALA A 60 -14.55 9.43 7.29
C ALA A 60 -15.11 9.50 5.87
N ARG A 61 -15.73 10.61 5.48
CA ARG A 61 -16.21 10.82 4.11
C ARG A 61 -15.07 10.95 3.10
N THR A 62 -14.00 11.65 3.47
CA THR A 62 -12.79 11.76 2.63
C THR A 62 -12.17 10.39 2.41
N LEU A 63 -12.02 9.57 3.46
CA LEU A 63 -11.56 8.18 3.38
C LEU A 63 -12.36 7.38 2.34
N ILE A 64 -13.70 7.38 2.44
CA ILE A 64 -14.54 6.63 1.49
C ILE A 64 -14.41 7.15 0.06
N ASN A 65 -14.31 8.47 -0.12
CA ASN A 65 -14.14 9.04 -1.46
C ASN A 65 -12.79 8.64 -2.08
N ILE A 66 -11.72 8.59 -1.29
CA ILE A 66 -10.39 8.17 -1.74
C ILE A 66 -10.41 6.68 -2.12
N VAL A 67 -10.88 5.81 -1.22
CA VAL A 67 -10.98 4.36 -1.48
C VAL A 67 -11.85 4.06 -2.69
N LYS A 68 -12.99 4.75 -2.82
CA LYS A 68 -13.87 4.64 -3.99
C LYS A 68 -13.19 5.11 -5.27
N GLY A 69 -12.46 6.23 -5.23
CA GLY A 69 -11.70 6.76 -6.36
C GLY A 69 -10.69 5.75 -6.86
N ASP A 70 -9.86 5.23 -5.95
CA ASP A 70 -8.84 4.24 -6.29
C ASP A 70 -9.45 2.95 -6.86
N LEU A 71 -10.48 2.40 -6.20
CA LEU A 71 -11.14 1.17 -6.66
C LEU A 71 -11.81 1.34 -8.03
N ASN A 72 -12.35 2.53 -8.35
CA ASN A 72 -12.89 2.82 -9.68
C ASN A 72 -11.78 2.91 -10.75
N SER A 73 -10.59 3.35 -10.36
CA SER A 73 -9.42 3.53 -11.24
C SER A 73 -8.50 2.30 -11.28
N ARG A 74 -8.93 1.16 -10.73
CA ARG A 74 -8.15 -0.08 -10.77
C ARG A 74 -7.85 -0.50 -12.22
N THR A 75 -6.64 -0.98 -12.47
CA THR A 75 -6.25 -1.50 -13.79
C THR A 75 -6.86 -2.87 -14.05
N PHE A 76 -6.97 -3.70 -13.00
CA PHE A 76 -7.58 -5.02 -13.06
C PHE A 76 -9.11 -4.88 -12.89
N LYS A 77 -9.79 -4.63 -14.01
CA LYS A 77 -11.22 -4.31 -14.06
C LYS A 77 -12.08 -5.55 -13.86
N ASP A 78 -11.77 -6.63 -14.59
CA ASP A 78 -12.43 -7.93 -14.47
C ASP A 78 -11.63 -8.80 -13.51
N ILE A 79 -12.03 -8.82 -12.23
CA ILE A 79 -11.27 -9.50 -11.16
C ILE A 79 -11.56 -11.00 -11.20
N LYS A 80 -11.00 -11.62 -12.23
CA LYS A 80 -11.03 -13.05 -12.51
C LYS A 80 -9.57 -13.52 -12.53
N PRO A 81 -9.15 -14.41 -11.61
CA PRO A 81 -7.79 -14.91 -11.57
C PRO A 81 -7.44 -15.59 -12.89
N PHE A 82 -6.19 -15.45 -13.34
CA PHE A 82 -5.78 -16.11 -14.57
C PHE A 82 -5.78 -17.63 -14.37
N TRP A 83 -6.23 -18.33 -15.41
CA TRP A 83 -6.01 -19.77 -15.48
C TRP A 83 -4.52 -20.06 -15.72
N PRO A 84 -3.92 -21.10 -15.12
CA PRO A 84 -2.54 -21.43 -15.38
C PRO A 84 -2.23 -21.66 -16.87
N GLY A 85 -1.22 -20.96 -17.39
CA GLY A 85 -0.87 -21.01 -18.82
C GLY A 85 -1.86 -20.32 -19.76
N GLN A 86 -2.87 -19.62 -19.24
CA GLN A 86 -3.75 -18.75 -20.04
C GLN A 86 -2.93 -17.70 -20.77
N THR A 87 -3.25 -17.47 -22.04
CA THR A 87 -2.62 -16.39 -22.79
C THR A 87 -3.14 -15.05 -22.32
N THR A 88 -2.25 -14.10 -22.03
CA THR A 88 -2.65 -12.76 -21.58
C THR A 88 -2.86 -11.76 -22.71
N SER A 89 -2.55 -12.15 -23.95
CA SER A 89 -2.74 -11.32 -25.13
C SER A 89 -4.22 -11.04 -25.39
N GLY A 90 -4.60 -9.76 -25.43
CA GLY A 90 -5.94 -9.32 -25.82
C GLY A 90 -6.96 -9.20 -24.68
N ILE A 91 -6.51 -9.19 -23.42
CA ILE A 91 -7.36 -9.06 -22.23
C ILE A 91 -7.02 -7.76 -21.46
N PRO A 92 -7.31 -6.57 -22.02
CA PRO A 92 -6.97 -5.29 -21.39
C PRO A 92 -7.75 -5.02 -20.09
N GLU A 93 -8.82 -5.76 -19.82
CA GLU A 93 -9.53 -5.68 -18.54
C GLU A 93 -8.79 -6.34 -17.36
N ARG A 94 -7.69 -7.07 -17.61
CA ARG A 94 -6.90 -7.80 -16.59
C ARG A 94 -5.45 -7.35 -16.51
N GLU A 95 -5.24 -6.04 -16.61
CA GLU A 95 -3.92 -5.41 -16.46
C GLU A 95 -3.55 -5.17 -14.99
N GLY A 96 -2.28 -5.35 -14.63
CA GLY A 96 -1.73 -5.15 -13.30
C GLY A 96 -2.14 -6.28 -12.33
N TYR A 97 -2.56 -5.94 -11.11
CA TYR A 97 -3.06 -6.94 -10.16
C TYR A 97 -4.08 -6.39 -9.18
N PHE A 98 -4.78 -7.32 -8.53
CA PHE A 98 -5.65 -7.09 -7.40
C PHE A 98 -5.44 -8.19 -6.35
N SER A 99 -5.17 -7.80 -5.10
CA SER A 99 -4.84 -8.71 -4.00
C SER A 99 -5.53 -8.27 -2.72
N ILE A 100 -6.08 -9.24 -1.99
CA ILE A 100 -6.61 -9.09 -0.64
C ILE A 100 -5.90 -10.11 0.24
N SER A 101 -5.26 -9.67 1.31
CA SER A 101 -4.73 -10.53 2.37
C SER A 101 -5.59 -10.32 3.60
N GLU A 102 -6.31 -11.35 4.06
CA GLU A 102 -7.02 -11.28 5.34
C GLU A 102 -6.16 -11.84 6.49
N ASN A 103 -5.15 -12.67 6.17
CA ASN A 103 -4.30 -13.35 7.16
C ASN A 103 -5.09 -14.18 8.17
N ASP A 104 -5.65 -13.61 9.26
CA ASP A 104 -6.59 -14.27 10.17
C ASP A 104 -8.03 -13.80 9.92
N PRO A 105 -8.95 -14.67 9.44
CA PRO A 105 -10.34 -14.31 9.16
C PRO A 105 -11.12 -13.82 10.39
N ASN A 106 -10.60 -14.01 11.60
CA ASN A 106 -11.22 -13.56 12.85
C ASN A 106 -10.62 -12.25 13.38
N ASN A 107 -9.58 -11.73 12.74
CA ASN A 107 -8.88 -10.53 13.14
C ASN A 107 -9.08 -9.44 12.07
N PRO A 108 -9.86 -8.38 12.35
CA PRO A 108 -10.09 -7.30 11.37
C PRO A 108 -8.98 -6.23 11.40
N THR A 109 -7.77 -6.59 11.85
CA THR A 109 -6.68 -5.62 12.04
C THR A 109 -5.42 -5.93 11.24
N ASP A 110 -5.36 -7.12 10.64
CA ASP A 110 -4.29 -7.62 9.79
C ASP A 110 -4.69 -7.72 8.32
N ASP A 111 -5.80 -7.10 7.93
CA ASP A 111 -6.20 -7.06 6.52
C ASP A 111 -5.31 -6.10 5.69
N VAL A 112 -4.99 -6.53 4.48
CA VAL A 112 -4.31 -5.73 3.46
C VAL A 112 -5.07 -5.78 2.14
N LEU A 113 -5.42 -4.62 1.60
CA LEU A 113 -5.89 -4.47 0.22
C LEU A 113 -4.77 -3.86 -0.62
N GLN A 114 -4.36 -4.55 -1.69
CA GLN A 114 -3.32 -4.05 -2.58
C GLN A 114 -3.67 -4.26 -4.05
N PHE A 115 -3.56 -3.21 -4.87
CA PHE A 115 -3.90 -3.27 -6.29
C PHE A 115 -3.23 -2.13 -7.06
N THR A 116 -3.17 -2.28 -8.38
CA THR A 116 -2.69 -1.24 -9.29
C THR A 116 -3.84 -0.36 -9.77
N ILE A 117 -3.58 0.95 -9.87
CA ILE A 117 -4.49 1.92 -10.46
C ILE A 117 -3.86 2.60 -11.66
N LYS A 118 -4.71 3.04 -12.58
CA LYS A 118 -4.35 3.94 -13.67
C LYS A 118 -5.41 5.03 -13.77
N THR A 119 -4.99 6.28 -13.72
CA THR A 119 -5.84 7.45 -13.87
C THR A 119 -6.07 7.75 -15.34
N ASP A 120 -7.22 8.34 -15.65
CA ASP A 120 -7.55 8.74 -17.01
C ASP A 120 -7.02 10.16 -17.30
N GLY A 121 -6.28 10.30 -18.40
CA GLY A 121 -6.00 11.58 -19.08
C GLY A 121 -5.27 12.66 -18.27
N ASP A 122 -6.04 13.44 -17.49
CA ASP A 122 -5.59 14.67 -16.84
C ASP A 122 -5.32 14.50 -15.34
N ASP A 123 -5.78 13.40 -14.73
CA ASP A 123 -5.52 13.12 -13.32
C ASP A 123 -4.15 12.47 -13.17
N VAL A 124 -3.33 13.02 -12.27
CA VAL A 124 -1.96 12.52 -12.02
C VAL A 124 -1.77 12.26 -10.54
N LEU A 125 -1.08 11.18 -10.23
CA LEU A 125 -0.69 10.78 -8.89
C LEU A 125 0.67 11.39 -8.57
N PHE A 126 0.81 11.92 -7.36
CA PHE A 126 2.03 12.58 -6.93
C PHE A 126 2.76 11.74 -5.88
N GLY A 127 4.08 11.76 -5.98
CA GLY A 127 5.01 11.15 -5.03
C GLY A 127 6.15 12.11 -4.72
N ASN A 128 6.91 11.80 -3.68
CA ASN A 128 8.13 12.56 -3.36
C ASN A 128 9.27 12.15 -4.30
N THR A 129 10.08 13.12 -4.70
CA THR A 129 11.33 12.93 -5.43
C THR A 129 12.37 13.90 -4.88
N VAL A 130 13.67 13.60 -5.04
CA VAL A 130 14.74 14.56 -4.75
C VAL A 130 15.53 14.78 -6.03
N GLU A 131 15.89 16.03 -6.30
CA GLU A 131 16.77 16.41 -7.41
C GLU A 131 18.16 15.79 -7.19
N LEU A 132 18.63 15.01 -8.15
CA LEU A 132 19.98 14.44 -8.13
C LEU A 132 21.01 15.50 -8.56
N GLY A 133 21.17 16.53 -7.72
CA GLY A 133 22.15 17.59 -7.93
C GLY A 133 21.82 18.52 -9.10
N ALA A 134 22.45 19.70 -9.12
CA ALA A 134 22.28 20.68 -10.19
C ALA A 134 22.95 20.17 -11.48
N ILE A 135 22.28 19.28 -12.20
CA ILE A 135 22.77 18.79 -13.49
C ILE A 135 22.56 19.90 -14.52
N ASP A 136 23.58 20.14 -15.33
CA ASP A 136 23.54 21.06 -16.45
C ASP A 136 22.33 20.71 -17.35
N LEU A 137 21.28 21.51 -17.24
CA LEU A 137 20.02 21.45 -17.99
C LEU A 137 20.21 21.49 -19.52
N SER A 138 21.45 21.65 -20.01
CA SER A 138 21.73 21.81 -21.42
C SER A 138 21.92 20.53 -22.21
N ASN A 139 22.20 19.33 -21.62
CA ASN A 139 22.51 18.17 -22.48
C ASN A 139 22.21 16.72 -22.03
N ASN A 140 21.79 16.36 -20.81
CA ASN A 140 21.42 14.95 -20.51
C ASN A 140 20.72 14.70 -19.16
N SER A 141 20.26 15.75 -18.47
CA SER A 141 19.64 15.62 -17.13
C SER A 141 18.17 15.21 -17.14
N VAL A 142 17.61 14.90 -18.30
CA VAL A 142 16.17 14.68 -18.49
C VAL A 142 15.74 13.25 -18.11
N ASP A 143 16.68 12.51 -17.53
CA ASP A 143 16.59 11.09 -17.21
C ASP A 143 16.23 10.84 -15.74
N GLN A 144 15.70 11.84 -15.03
CA GLN A 144 15.34 11.71 -13.62
C GLN A 144 13.81 11.65 -13.39
N PRO A 145 13.33 10.95 -12.34
CA PRO A 145 11.89 10.80 -12.08
C PRO A 145 11.14 12.11 -11.81
N GLU A 146 11.81 13.21 -11.43
CA GLU A 146 11.17 14.53 -11.32
C GLU A 146 10.81 15.16 -12.66
N PHE A 147 11.39 14.70 -13.78
CA PHE A 147 11.01 15.18 -15.12
C PHE A 147 9.75 14.50 -15.66
N ASP A 148 9.26 13.44 -14.99
CA ASP A 148 8.02 12.73 -15.37
C ASP A 148 6.76 13.60 -15.13
N ASP A 149 6.86 14.75 -14.46
CA ASP A 149 5.77 15.71 -14.29
C ASP A 149 5.76 16.85 -15.34
N GLY A 150 6.74 16.86 -16.25
CA GLY A 150 6.91 17.88 -17.28
C GLY A 150 7.47 19.22 -16.80
N VAL A 151 7.89 19.31 -15.54
CA VAL A 151 8.51 20.51 -14.94
C VAL A 151 10.02 20.40 -15.02
N VAL A 152 10.63 21.22 -15.87
CA VAL A 152 12.10 21.25 -16.09
C VAL A 152 12.90 21.83 -14.90
N SER A 153 12.25 22.14 -13.79
CA SER A 153 12.88 22.68 -12.59
C SER A 153 12.51 21.79 -11.40
N ALA A 154 13.51 21.31 -10.68
CA ALA A 154 13.30 20.51 -9.50
C ALA A 154 12.31 21.15 -8.51
N ASN A 155 11.25 20.41 -8.24
CA ASN A 155 10.20 20.76 -7.28
C ASN A 155 10.07 19.71 -6.16
N GLY A 156 10.87 18.64 -6.22
CA GLY A 156 10.82 17.51 -5.30
C GLY A 156 9.54 16.68 -5.41
N VAL A 157 8.89 16.70 -6.58
CA VAL A 157 7.66 15.99 -6.85
C VAL A 157 7.87 15.09 -8.07
N GLY A 158 7.42 13.85 -7.96
CA GLY A 158 7.32 12.90 -9.05
C GLY A 158 5.85 12.73 -9.37
N ALA A 159 5.54 12.51 -10.64
CA ALA A 159 4.17 12.38 -11.08
C ALA A 159 4.04 11.16 -11.99
N SER A 160 2.90 10.48 -11.89
CA SER A 160 2.57 9.37 -12.79
C SER A 160 1.06 9.19 -12.89
N THR A 161 0.58 8.68 -14.04
CA THR A 161 -0.82 8.24 -14.17
C THR A 161 -1.07 6.87 -13.54
N CYS A 162 -0.04 6.17 -13.06
CA CYS A 162 -0.16 4.82 -12.52
C CYS A 162 0.56 4.66 -11.16
N ALA A 163 -0.01 3.83 -10.29
CA ALA A 163 0.59 3.46 -9.02
C ALA A 163 0.13 2.08 -8.53
N GLU A 164 0.95 1.45 -7.69
CA GLU A 164 0.50 0.42 -6.74
C GLU A 164 -0.01 1.11 -5.47
N ILE A 165 -1.20 0.71 -5.02
CA ILE A 165 -1.84 1.23 -3.81
C ILE A 165 -2.00 0.10 -2.82
N SER A 166 -1.63 0.35 -1.56
CA SER A 166 -1.87 -0.56 -0.44
C SER A 166 -2.63 0.13 0.69
N TYR A 167 -3.65 -0.54 1.23
CA TYR A 167 -4.37 -0.15 2.43
C TYR A 167 -4.16 -1.20 3.53
N PHE A 168 -3.82 -0.74 4.73
CA PHE A 168 -3.60 -1.62 5.89
C PHE A 168 -3.70 -0.83 7.19
N LEU A 169 -4.04 -1.51 8.28
CA LEU A 169 -4.11 -0.95 9.63
C LEU A 169 -2.83 -1.25 10.40
N ARG A 170 -2.19 -0.24 10.98
CA ARG A 170 -1.00 -0.44 11.82
C ARG A 170 -1.07 0.49 13.02
N ASN A 171 -1.01 -0.07 14.23
CA ASN A 171 -1.10 0.68 15.50
C ASN A 171 -2.31 1.63 15.61
N GLY A 172 -3.47 1.17 15.14
CA GLY A 172 -4.68 1.99 15.12
C GLY A 172 -4.66 3.17 14.14
N ASN A 173 -3.73 3.16 13.19
CA ASN A 173 -3.64 4.10 12.10
C ASN A 173 -3.88 3.37 10.78
N LEU A 174 -4.88 3.81 10.02
CA LEU A 174 -5.13 3.32 8.67
C LEU A 174 -4.22 4.07 7.70
N TYR A 175 -3.43 3.31 6.95
CA TYR A 175 -2.49 3.83 5.96
C TYR A 175 -3.01 3.61 4.55
N ARG A 176 -2.62 4.50 3.65
CA ARG A 176 -2.72 4.36 2.19
C ARG A 176 -1.33 4.59 1.61
N SER A 177 -0.62 3.52 1.33
CA SER A 177 0.67 3.56 0.64
C SER A 177 0.46 3.72 -0.86
N VAL A 178 1.26 4.59 -1.48
CA VAL A 178 1.25 4.84 -2.93
C VAL A 178 2.68 4.68 -3.45
N MET A 179 2.89 3.70 -4.32
CA MET A 179 4.13 3.51 -5.06
C MET A 179 3.86 3.84 -6.53
N LEU A 180 4.42 4.93 -7.03
CA LEU A 180 4.23 5.35 -8.42
C LEU A 180 4.80 4.31 -9.38
N VAL A 181 4.04 3.85 -10.36
CA VAL A 181 4.58 3.11 -11.50
C VAL A 181 5.02 4.15 -12.50
N ARG A 182 6.22 4.06 -13.06
CA ARG A 182 6.72 5.11 -13.94
C ARG A 182 5.86 5.26 -15.19
N ASP A 183 5.46 6.49 -15.47
CA ASP A 183 4.79 6.87 -16.71
C ASP A 183 5.61 7.98 -17.37
N GLU A 184 6.28 7.63 -18.45
CA GLU A 184 7.24 8.51 -19.13
C GLU A 184 6.49 9.67 -19.81
N TYR A 185 6.66 10.89 -19.28
CA TYR A 185 6.08 12.10 -19.88
C TYR A 185 6.77 12.49 -21.22
N ASP A 186 6.18 12.17 -22.37
CA ASP A 186 6.66 12.62 -23.69
C ASP A 186 5.93 13.89 -24.18
N PRO A 187 6.44 15.11 -23.89
CA PRO A 187 5.77 16.35 -24.29
C PRO A 187 5.76 16.61 -25.79
N LYS A 188 6.48 15.85 -26.64
CA LYS A 188 6.70 16.23 -28.05
C LYS A 188 6.74 15.09 -29.06
N GLY A 189 6.43 13.84 -28.72
CA GLY A 189 6.65 12.72 -29.63
C GLY A 189 8.12 12.57 -30.02
N THR A 190 9.03 13.17 -29.25
CA THR A 190 10.44 13.30 -29.58
C THR A 190 11.20 12.56 -28.50
N LEU A 191 11.63 11.33 -28.82
CA LEU A 191 12.34 10.36 -27.98
C LEU A 191 13.71 10.85 -27.46
N VAL A 192 13.88 12.13 -27.14
CA VAL A 192 15.16 12.75 -26.77
C VAL A 192 15.00 13.38 -25.40
N GLY A 193 15.51 12.68 -24.38
CA GLY A 193 15.59 13.17 -23.00
C GLY A 193 14.55 12.55 -22.07
N GLN A 194 14.45 11.23 -22.04
CA GLN A 194 13.88 10.50 -20.90
C GLN A 194 14.69 9.22 -20.79
N PRO A 195 14.88 8.66 -19.58
CA PRO A 195 15.72 7.49 -19.41
C PRO A 195 15.00 6.37 -20.13
N LYS A 196 15.55 5.96 -21.26
CA LYS A 196 15.05 4.79 -21.96
C LYS A 196 15.44 3.58 -21.15
N LEU A 197 14.67 2.50 -21.28
CA LEU A 197 15.29 1.17 -21.19
C LEU A 197 16.58 1.25 -22.01
N PRO A 198 17.75 1.06 -21.38
CA PRO A 198 18.96 1.20 -22.14
C PRO A 198 18.91 0.23 -23.32
N SER A 199 19.39 0.69 -24.48
CA SER A 199 19.46 -0.16 -25.67
C SER A 199 20.30 -1.42 -25.42
N ASP A 200 21.11 -1.40 -24.36
CA ASP A 200 21.81 -2.54 -23.80
C ASP A 200 21.17 -2.96 -22.47
N PRO A 201 20.60 -4.17 -22.35
CA PRO A 201 19.98 -4.65 -21.11
C PRO A 201 20.97 -4.82 -19.94
N SER A 202 22.27 -4.66 -20.18
CA SER A 202 23.33 -4.75 -19.17
C SER A 202 23.72 -3.43 -18.49
N THR A 203 23.18 -2.30 -18.93
CA THR A 203 23.42 -1.03 -18.23
C THR A 203 22.29 -0.74 -17.25
N PRO A 204 22.57 -0.18 -16.05
CA PRO A 204 21.54 0.25 -15.12
C PRO A 204 20.66 1.33 -15.77
N TYR A 205 19.39 1.38 -15.35
CA TYR A 205 18.40 2.32 -15.89
C TYR A 205 18.77 3.79 -15.60
N ILE A 206 19.61 4.01 -14.59
CA ILE A 206 20.35 5.25 -14.37
C ILE A 206 21.82 4.92 -14.58
N ASP A 207 22.34 5.30 -15.74
CA ASP A 207 23.77 5.28 -16.02
C ASP A 207 24.40 6.46 -15.27
N ASP A 208 25.14 6.18 -14.20
CA ASP A 208 26.05 7.14 -13.56
C ASP A 208 27.16 7.45 -14.58
N HIS A 209 26.85 8.33 -15.54
CA HIS A 209 27.77 8.69 -16.62
C HIS A 209 28.94 9.57 -16.10
N ASP A 210 29.06 9.76 -14.80
CA ASP A 210 30.16 10.39 -14.08
C ASP A 210 31.08 9.34 -13.46
N GLY A 211 31.99 8.83 -14.29
CA GLY A 211 33.17 8.10 -13.80
C GLY A 211 34.03 8.87 -12.79
N ASN A 212 33.67 10.11 -12.40
CA ASN A 212 34.37 10.93 -11.41
C ASN A 212 33.50 11.39 -10.22
N SER A 213 32.34 10.77 -9.96
CA SER A 213 31.70 10.90 -8.65
C SER A 213 32.60 10.25 -7.60
N VAL A 214 33.30 11.09 -6.85
CA VAL A 214 34.04 10.67 -5.64
C VAL A 214 33.06 10.32 -4.51
N VAL A 215 31.75 10.42 -4.72
CA VAL A 215 30.78 9.66 -3.93
C VAL A 215 30.62 8.31 -4.62
N SER A 216 31.68 7.53 -4.47
CA SER A 216 31.51 6.11 -4.59
C SER A 216 30.39 5.71 -3.64
N TYR A 217 29.42 4.99 -4.17
CA TYR A 217 28.66 4.00 -3.43
C TYR A 217 29.62 2.91 -2.91
N LEU A 218 30.68 3.28 -2.18
CA LEU A 218 31.84 2.45 -1.81
C LEU A 218 31.46 1.38 -0.77
N ASN A 219 30.22 1.43 -0.29
CA ASN A 219 29.59 0.42 0.55
C ASN A 219 28.33 -0.21 -0.08
N ASP A 220 27.97 0.17 -1.31
CA ASP A 220 26.99 -0.55 -2.12
C ASP A 220 27.75 -1.71 -2.81
N PRO A 221 27.42 -2.98 -2.49
CA PRO A 221 28.19 -4.10 -2.99
C PRO A 221 27.95 -4.43 -4.48
N ALA A 222 27.35 -3.53 -5.28
CA ALA A 222 27.22 -3.68 -6.73
C ALA A 222 27.77 -2.52 -7.60
N ALA A 223 28.51 -1.54 -7.04
CA ALA A 223 29.07 -0.44 -7.84
C ALA A 223 30.25 -0.87 -8.74
N ILE A 224 29.96 -1.21 -10.00
CA ILE A 224 30.96 -1.40 -11.07
C ILE A 224 31.60 -0.04 -11.39
N SER A 225 32.92 0.05 -11.27
CA SER A 225 33.68 1.29 -11.48
C SER A 225 33.84 1.65 -12.96
N ALA A 226 33.37 2.82 -13.38
CA ALA A 226 33.66 3.44 -14.69
C ALA A 226 34.67 4.61 -14.56
N PRO A 227 35.43 4.98 -15.62
CA PRO A 227 36.61 5.86 -15.50
C PRO A 227 36.32 7.37 -15.50
N ALA A 228 36.94 8.06 -14.54
CA ALA A 228 36.93 9.49 -14.25
C ALA A 228 37.63 10.40 -15.27
N SER A 229 36.89 11.29 -15.92
CA SER A 229 37.36 12.65 -16.24
C SER A 229 36.24 13.55 -16.79
N ASP A 230 35.99 14.68 -16.12
CA ASP A 230 35.40 15.94 -16.65
C ASP A 230 33.96 16.37 -16.26
N LEU A 231 33.57 16.46 -14.97
CA LEU A 231 32.34 17.19 -14.57
C LEU A 231 32.45 18.04 -13.27
N PRO A 232 31.62 19.12 -13.11
CA PRO A 232 31.73 20.16 -12.08
C PRO A 232 31.00 19.84 -10.76
N SER A 233 31.49 20.43 -9.67
CA SER A 233 31.08 20.18 -8.28
C SER A 233 29.64 20.64 -7.95
N GLY A 234 28.74 19.69 -7.77
CA GLY A 234 27.35 19.88 -7.31
C GLY A 234 26.69 18.56 -6.93
N THR A 235 27.44 17.69 -6.25
CA THR A 235 27.17 16.27 -6.09
C THR A 235 26.01 16.02 -5.13
N TYR A 236 24.96 15.34 -5.60
CA TYR A 236 23.95 14.72 -4.74
C TYR A 236 24.63 13.77 -3.75
N THR A 237 24.25 13.84 -2.48
CA THR A 237 24.88 13.07 -1.38
C THR A 237 23.91 12.10 -0.70
N GLY A 238 22.74 11.86 -1.32
CA GLY A 238 21.72 10.94 -0.81
C GLY A 238 21.80 9.55 -1.45
N TYR A 239 20.97 8.63 -0.95
CA TYR A 239 20.72 7.34 -1.60
C TYR A 239 19.55 7.50 -2.56
N PHE A 240 19.77 7.26 -3.85
CA PHE A 240 18.77 7.46 -4.90
C PHE A 240 17.43 6.82 -4.50
N TRP A 241 17.40 5.52 -4.23
CA TRP A 241 16.17 4.76 -3.92
C TRP A 241 15.41 5.20 -2.66
N ARG A 242 16.05 5.96 -1.77
CA ARG A 242 15.46 6.51 -0.55
C ARG A 242 14.48 7.65 -0.83
N ASP A 243 14.78 8.38 -1.89
CA ASP A 243 14.22 9.69 -2.14
C ASP A 243 13.06 9.65 -3.15
N PHE A 244 12.76 8.47 -3.72
CA PHE A 244 11.69 8.27 -4.71
C PHE A 244 10.53 7.45 -4.17
N GLY A 245 9.32 7.84 -4.55
CA GLY A 245 8.09 7.12 -4.25
C GLY A 245 7.69 6.08 -5.30
N PHE A 246 8.62 5.54 -6.10
CA PHE A 246 8.31 4.72 -7.27
C PHE A 246 8.47 3.21 -7.03
N SER A 247 7.65 2.44 -7.72
CA SER A 247 7.73 0.98 -7.78
C SER A 247 8.91 0.55 -8.64
N ALA A 248 9.72 -0.35 -8.10
CA ALA A 248 10.92 -0.87 -8.73
C ALA A 248 11.08 -2.37 -8.44
N PHE A 249 11.88 -3.02 -9.27
CA PHE A 249 12.27 -4.43 -9.13
C PHE A 249 13.77 -4.60 -9.38
N TYR A 250 14.30 -5.71 -8.91
CA TYR A 250 15.70 -6.09 -9.09
C TYR A 250 15.84 -7.08 -10.26
N ASP A 251 16.69 -6.76 -11.24
CA ASP A 251 17.00 -7.63 -12.38
C ASP A 251 18.44 -8.20 -12.29
N PRO A 252 18.62 -9.51 -12.09
CA PRO A 252 19.95 -10.10 -12.02
C PRO A 252 20.56 -10.45 -13.39
N SER A 253 19.85 -10.33 -14.52
CA SER A 253 20.32 -10.80 -15.84
C SER A 253 21.42 -9.95 -16.49
N GLY A 254 21.48 -8.66 -16.16
CA GLY A 254 22.30 -7.67 -16.88
C GLY A 254 23.51 -7.13 -16.10
N GLY A 255 23.72 -7.56 -14.86
CA GLY A 255 24.60 -6.88 -13.91
C GLY A 255 23.76 -6.07 -12.93
N THR A 256 23.28 -6.75 -11.89
CA THR A 256 22.78 -6.19 -10.61
C THR A 256 22.16 -4.79 -10.73
N ALA A 257 21.13 -4.63 -11.58
CA ALA A 257 20.53 -3.33 -11.83
C ALA A 257 19.10 -3.32 -11.30
N VAL A 258 18.84 -2.38 -10.40
CA VAL A 258 17.48 -2.02 -10.03
C VAL A 258 16.82 -1.29 -11.21
N LYS A 259 15.57 -1.65 -11.51
CA LYS A 259 14.80 -1.09 -12.62
C LYS A 259 13.43 -0.63 -12.11
N PHE A 260 12.93 0.47 -12.67
CA PHE A 260 11.56 0.91 -12.38
C PHE A 260 10.54 0.01 -13.08
N HIS A 261 9.40 -0.19 -12.43
CA HIS A 261 8.20 -0.59 -13.16
C HIS A 261 7.71 0.57 -14.00
N ASN A 262 7.30 0.27 -15.24
CA ASN A 262 6.70 1.22 -16.17
C ASN A 262 5.29 0.74 -16.58
N LEU A 263 4.60 1.48 -17.45
CA LEU A 263 3.27 1.09 -17.93
C LEU A 263 3.24 -0.28 -18.60
N ASP A 264 4.32 -0.73 -19.24
CA ASP A 264 4.39 -2.06 -19.87
C ASP A 264 4.34 -3.19 -18.83
N SER A 265 4.76 -2.91 -17.58
CA SER A 265 4.65 -3.85 -16.46
C SER A 265 3.19 -4.12 -16.06
N LEU A 266 2.22 -3.32 -16.51
CA LEU A 266 0.79 -3.58 -16.25
C LEU A 266 0.19 -4.59 -17.22
N THR A 267 0.74 -4.74 -18.41
CA THR A 267 0.08 -5.49 -19.50
C THR A 267 -0.14 -6.97 -19.20
N ASN A 268 0.53 -7.51 -18.17
CA ASN A 268 0.60 -8.93 -17.88
C ASN A 268 0.97 -9.77 -19.12
N SER A 269 1.65 -9.18 -20.12
CA SER A 269 1.97 -9.87 -21.37
C SER A 269 2.93 -11.03 -21.15
N ASP A 270 2.59 -12.23 -21.62
CA ASP A 270 3.45 -13.43 -21.57
C ASP A 270 4.78 -13.26 -22.31
N THR A 271 4.82 -12.34 -23.27
CA THR A 271 6.02 -12.01 -24.06
C THR A 271 6.85 -10.88 -23.45
N GLY A 272 6.42 -10.34 -22.29
CA GLY A 272 7.12 -9.31 -21.54
C GLY A 272 7.14 -7.98 -22.28
N GLY A 273 6.07 -7.19 -22.17
CA GLY A 273 6.09 -5.79 -22.64
C GLY A 273 7.30 -5.03 -22.07
N ALA A 274 7.66 -5.30 -20.81
CA ALA A 274 8.85 -4.81 -20.12
C ALA A 274 10.03 -5.82 -20.08
N GLY A 275 9.97 -6.90 -20.87
CA GLY A 275 10.96 -7.98 -20.92
C GLY A 275 10.74 -9.11 -19.90
N THR A 276 11.79 -9.88 -19.65
CA THR A 276 11.80 -10.99 -18.68
C THR A 276 12.97 -10.88 -17.72
N VAL A 277 12.77 -11.25 -16.45
CA VAL A 277 13.81 -11.27 -15.42
C VAL A 277 14.06 -12.70 -14.96
N PRO A 278 15.32 -13.13 -14.80
CA PRO A 278 15.64 -14.42 -14.22
C PRO A 278 15.46 -14.41 -12.71
N ILE A 279 14.85 -15.47 -12.20
CA ILE A 279 14.53 -15.69 -10.79
C ILE A 279 14.86 -17.14 -10.47
N GLY A 280 15.98 -17.33 -9.77
CA GLY A 280 16.58 -18.65 -9.67
C GLY A 280 16.92 -19.19 -11.06
N SER A 281 16.35 -20.33 -11.43
CA SER A 281 16.53 -20.97 -12.74
C SER A 281 15.48 -20.60 -13.80
N VAL A 282 14.58 -19.67 -13.48
CA VAL A 282 13.36 -19.40 -14.26
C VAL A 282 13.40 -17.99 -14.82
N SER A 283 13.02 -17.78 -16.08
CA SER A 283 12.72 -16.44 -16.58
C SER A 283 11.22 -16.17 -16.48
N VAL A 284 10.85 -15.09 -15.80
CA VAL A 284 9.46 -14.64 -15.66
C VAL A 284 9.25 -13.30 -16.36
N PRO A 285 8.04 -12.98 -16.83
CA PRO A 285 7.74 -11.66 -17.37
C PRO A 285 7.90 -10.57 -16.31
N VAL A 286 8.41 -9.40 -16.73
CA VAL A 286 8.41 -8.19 -15.89
C VAL A 286 6.99 -7.62 -15.88
N ALA A 287 6.13 -8.19 -15.06
CA ALA A 287 4.74 -7.79 -14.93
C ALA A 287 4.36 -7.64 -13.46
N LEU A 288 3.59 -6.62 -13.11
CA LEU A 288 3.09 -6.43 -11.74
C LEU A 288 2.07 -7.49 -11.34
N GLY A 289 1.48 -8.22 -12.30
CA GLY A 289 0.73 -9.46 -12.01
C GLY A 289 1.59 -10.53 -11.33
N VAL A 290 2.91 -10.42 -11.39
CA VAL A 290 3.86 -11.36 -10.80
C VAL A 290 4.20 -10.94 -9.35
N PRO A 291 3.83 -11.72 -8.32
CA PRO A 291 3.90 -11.28 -6.93
C PRO A 291 5.26 -10.81 -6.42
N HIS A 292 6.35 -11.45 -6.81
CA HIS A 292 7.70 -11.11 -6.31
C HIS A 292 8.25 -9.78 -6.85
N LEU A 293 7.65 -9.22 -7.91
CA LEU A 293 8.03 -7.90 -8.43
C LEU A 293 7.22 -6.78 -7.74
N ARG A 294 6.20 -7.13 -6.95
CA ARG A 294 5.32 -6.15 -6.32
C ARG A 294 5.96 -5.53 -5.09
N TYR A 295 5.57 -4.29 -4.84
CA TYR A 295 5.90 -3.63 -3.59
C TYR A 295 5.43 -4.44 -2.37
N GLY A 296 6.33 -4.65 -1.40
CA GLY A 296 5.97 -5.32 -0.15
C GLY A 296 6.05 -6.85 -0.21
N SER A 297 6.40 -7.45 -1.35
CA SER A 297 6.57 -8.89 -1.47
C SER A 297 8.00 -9.34 -1.19
N SER A 298 8.13 -10.55 -0.63
CA SER A 298 9.42 -11.20 -0.42
C SER A 298 10.09 -11.52 -1.76
N LEU A 299 11.37 -11.17 -1.85
CA LEU A 299 12.25 -11.67 -2.89
C LEU A 299 12.72 -13.09 -2.54
N PRO A 300 13.09 -13.89 -3.55
CA PRO A 300 13.71 -15.17 -3.31
C PRO A 300 14.98 -15.01 -2.47
N PRO A 301 15.14 -15.68 -1.31
CA PRO A 301 16.48 -16.10 -0.92
C PRO A 301 17.02 -17.01 -2.04
N SER A 302 18.33 -17.01 -2.25
CA SER A 302 19.00 -17.78 -3.31
C SER A 302 18.48 -19.24 -3.40
N GLY A 303 17.48 -19.48 -4.24
CA GLY A 303 16.86 -20.80 -4.47
C GLY A 303 15.36 -20.98 -4.24
N ALA A 304 14.59 -20.06 -3.62
CA ALA A 304 13.15 -20.28 -3.34
C ALA A 304 12.25 -19.10 -3.72
N THR A 305 11.27 -19.30 -4.60
CA THR A 305 10.41 -18.27 -5.20
C THR A 305 9.15 -17.96 -4.38
N SER A 306 9.23 -17.46 -3.14
CA SER A 306 8.01 -17.29 -2.31
C SER A 306 7.00 -16.28 -2.88
N GLY A 307 7.43 -15.07 -3.29
CA GLY A 307 6.50 -14.01 -3.72
C GLY A 307 5.44 -13.63 -2.67
N ALA A 308 5.60 -14.12 -1.44
CA ALA A 308 4.70 -13.95 -0.32
C ALA A 308 4.83 -12.53 0.22
N PRO A 309 3.73 -11.87 0.61
CA PRO A 309 3.76 -10.51 1.11
C PRO A 309 4.47 -10.47 2.47
N ARG A 310 5.26 -9.42 2.71
CA ARG A 310 5.99 -9.21 3.97
C ARG A 310 5.15 -8.36 4.92
N GLU A 311 4.23 -9.01 5.63
CA GLU A 311 3.20 -8.32 6.45
C GLU A 311 3.45 -8.43 7.96
N PHE A 312 4.36 -9.32 8.38
CA PHE A 312 4.64 -9.61 9.79
C PHE A 312 6.13 -9.54 10.13
N LEU A 313 6.43 -9.24 11.40
CA LEU A 313 7.75 -9.45 11.99
C LEU A 313 7.98 -10.95 12.25
N ILE A 314 9.18 -11.42 11.87
CA ILE A 314 9.59 -12.83 11.95
C ILE A 314 10.42 -13.18 13.22
N PRO A 315 11.21 -12.30 13.88
CA PRO A 315 12.11 -12.75 14.94
C PRO A 315 11.41 -13.11 16.25
N SER A 316 12.10 -13.93 17.04
CA SER A 316 11.62 -14.53 18.30
C SER A 316 11.07 -13.56 19.35
N THR A 317 11.47 -12.28 19.33
CA THR A 317 11.07 -11.31 20.37
C THR A 317 9.73 -10.63 20.07
N ASN A 318 9.37 -10.47 18.79
CA ASN A 318 8.15 -9.79 18.30
C ASN A 318 7.41 -10.58 17.20
N LYS A 319 7.59 -11.91 17.21
CA LYS A 319 7.04 -12.83 16.21
C LYS A 319 5.53 -12.65 16.07
N GLY A 320 5.07 -12.53 14.82
CA GLY A 320 3.65 -12.40 14.50
C GLY A 320 3.07 -11.00 14.72
N LYS A 321 3.90 -9.98 14.98
CA LYS A 321 3.43 -8.59 15.00
C LYS A 321 3.12 -8.15 13.57
N PHE A 322 1.87 -7.76 13.32
CA PHE A 322 1.42 -7.25 12.04
C PHE A 322 1.95 -5.84 11.77
N LEU A 323 2.49 -5.65 10.58
CA LEU A 323 2.97 -4.39 10.01
C LEU A 323 2.11 -3.96 8.82
N GLY A 324 1.50 -4.90 8.09
CA GLY A 324 0.88 -4.66 6.80
C GLY A 324 1.91 -4.47 5.70
N ARG A 325 2.37 -3.24 5.48
CA ARG A 325 3.47 -2.93 4.55
C ARG A 325 4.51 -2.04 5.24
N PHE A 326 5.68 -1.98 4.63
CA PHE A 326 6.66 -0.97 5.02
C PHE A 326 6.08 0.44 4.79
N LEU A 327 6.45 1.39 5.64
CA LEU A 327 6.03 2.78 5.53
C LEU A 327 7.03 3.55 4.67
N LYS A 328 6.63 4.69 4.08
CA LYS A 328 7.59 5.61 3.43
C LYS A 328 8.70 6.07 4.36
N GLN A 329 8.45 6.12 5.67
CA GLN A 329 9.48 6.38 6.66
C GLN A 329 10.51 5.24 6.70
N GLU A 330 10.07 3.99 6.60
CA GLU A 330 10.95 2.82 6.67
C GLU A 330 11.69 2.61 5.34
N ILE A 331 11.01 2.81 4.21
CA ILE A 331 11.61 2.69 2.88
C ILE A 331 12.66 3.78 2.64
N ALA A 332 12.53 4.91 3.34
CA ALA A 332 13.48 5.99 3.27
C ALA A 332 14.66 5.84 4.24
N ASP A 333 14.86 4.65 4.81
CA ASP A 333 16.03 4.39 5.63
C ASP A 333 17.27 4.01 4.82
N ASP A 334 18.44 4.48 5.26
CA ASP A 334 19.73 4.25 4.58
C ASP A 334 20.08 2.75 4.52
N GLY A 335 19.58 1.95 5.47
CA GLY A 335 19.70 0.50 5.50
C GLY A 335 18.57 -0.23 4.76
N PHE A 336 17.54 0.47 4.29
CA PHE A 336 16.42 -0.13 3.57
C PHE A 336 16.77 -0.39 2.10
N LEU A 337 17.34 -1.56 1.83
CA LEU A 337 17.80 -1.97 0.49
C LEU A 337 16.66 -2.34 -0.48
N TYR A 338 15.73 -1.42 -0.73
CA TYR A 338 14.67 -1.55 -1.74
C TYR A 338 15.24 -1.49 -3.18
N PRO A 339 14.72 -2.26 -4.15
CA PRO A 339 13.69 -3.29 -4.10
C PRO A 339 14.25 -4.71 -3.87
N GLY A 340 15.26 -4.85 -3.01
CA GLY A 340 15.81 -6.12 -2.57
C GLY A 340 17.15 -6.46 -3.19
N GLU A 341 18.08 -5.52 -3.14
CA GLU A 341 19.48 -5.73 -3.50
C GLU A 341 20.03 -7.01 -2.80
N GLN A 342 20.49 -7.98 -3.60
CA GLN A 342 20.93 -9.31 -3.14
C GLN A 342 22.32 -9.32 -2.47
N THR A 343 22.78 -8.19 -1.96
CA THR A 343 24.12 -8.07 -1.40
C THR A 343 24.12 -8.54 0.07
N THR A 344 24.01 -9.87 0.20
CA THR A 344 23.86 -10.67 1.43
C THR A 344 22.50 -10.53 2.14
N ALA A 345 21.86 -11.67 2.44
CA ALA A 345 20.56 -11.76 3.13
C ALA A 345 20.48 -11.04 4.50
N ALA A 346 21.59 -10.51 4.99
CA ALA A 346 21.67 -9.80 6.25
C ALA A 346 20.99 -8.42 6.22
N ASN A 347 20.88 -7.74 5.06
CA ASN A 347 20.45 -6.33 5.01
C ASN A 347 19.16 -6.06 4.21
N SER A 348 18.67 -7.01 3.41
CA SER A 348 17.45 -6.79 2.63
C SER A 348 16.18 -6.95 3.50
N PRO A 349 15.30 -5.94 3.57
CA PRO A 349 14.06 -5.99 4.38
C PRO A 349 13.13 -7.14 3.99
N TYR A 350 13.24 -7.61 2.75
CA TYR A 350 12.38 -8.64 2.16
C TYR A 350 12.88 -10.06 2.40
N THR A 351 14.11 -10.24 2.87
CA THR A 351 14.74 -11.57 3.04
C THR A 351 15.25 -11.83 4.46
N ARG A 352 15.50 -10.78 5.25
CA ARG A 352 16.00 -10.92 6.62
C ARG A 352 14.88 -11.37 7.58
N ASN A 353 15.25 -12.10 8.62
CA ASN A 353 14.31 -12.68 9.61
C ASN A 353 14.48 -12.10 11.02
N ASP A 354 15.27 -11.04 11.15
CA ASP A 354 15.70 -10.43 12.40
C ASP A 354 15.07 -9.05 12.69
N LEU A 355 14.15 -8.56 11.83
CA LEU A 355 13.47 -7.26 12.00
C LEU A 355 12.74 -7.12 13.34
N ALA A 356 13.07 -6.10 14.11
CA ALA A 356 12.53 -5.87 15.42
C ALA A 356 11.72 -4.56 15.53
N ASP A 357 10.98 -4.48 16.63
CA ASP A 357 10.27 -3.29 17.10
C ASP A 357 10.30 -3.39 18.64
N ALA A 358 11.50 -3.22 19.20
CA ALA A 358 11.80 -3.40 20.60
C ALA A 358 11.09 -2.35 21.47
N ASN A 359 10.75 -1.19 20.90
CA ASN A 359 10.14 -0.08 21.60
C ASN A 359 8.58 -0.11 21.55
N ASN A 360 7.99 -0.99 20.73
CA ASN A 360 6.56 -1.14 20.47
C ASN A 360 5.85 0.09 19.90
N ASP A 361 6.55 0.90 19.10
CA ASP A 361 5.96 2.03 18.40
C ASP A 361 5.34 1.64 17.04
N TYR A 362 5.47 0.36 16.66
CA TYR A 362 5.04 -0.18 15.37
C TYR A 362 5.78 0.46 14.21
N ILE A 363 7.04 0.81 14.40
CA ILE A 363 8.02 1.10 13.35
C ILE A 363 9.10 0.01 13.47
N VAL A 364 9.63 -0.40 12.34
CA VAL A 364 10.73 -1.35 12.31
C VAL A 364 11.99 -0.63 12.77
N ASP A 365 12.57 -1.05 13.90
CA ASP A 365 13.70 -0.37 14.56
C ASP A 365 14.92 -0.25 13.65
N GLU A 366 15.13 -1.25 12.77
CA GLU A 366 16.22 -1.23 11.80
C GLU A 366 16.05 -0.16 10.72
N TYR A 367 14.85 0.44 10.60
CA TYR A 367 14.45 1.35 9.53
C TYR A 367 13.75 2.65 10.04
N ASP A 368 14.14 3.17 11.21
CA ASP A 368 13.54 4.38 11.81
C ASP A 368 14.41 5.65 11.69
N ASP A 369 15.20 5.82 10.62
CA ASP A 369 16.10 6.98 10.47
C ASP A 369 15.48 8.21 9.72
N ALA A 370 14.30 8.08 9.10
CA ALA A 370 13.69 9.10 8.22
C ALA A 370 12.41 9.76 8.80
N PRO A 371 12.49 10.46 9.95
CA PRO A 371 11.32 11.01 10.64
C PRO A 371 10.56 12.08 9.84
N GLU A 372 11.18 12.71 8.85
CA GLU A 372 10.54 13.68 7.95
C GLU A 372 9.46 13.07 7.06
N ARG A 373 9.48 11.74 6.84
CA ARG A 373 8.45 11.01 6.10
C ARG A 373 7.40 10.37 7.00
N ARG A 374 7.46 10.61 8.31
CA ARG A 374 6.50 10.08 9.27
C ARG A 374 5.09 10.57 8.96
N GLY A 375 4.17 9.62 8.78
CA GLY A 375 2.78 9.91 8.49
C GLY A 375 2.49 10.39 7.07
N ALA A 376 3.45 10.30 6.13
CA ALA A 376 3.23 10.62 4.72
C ALA A 376 2.08 9.80 4.08
N GLU A 377 1.83 8.60 4.61
CA GLU A 377 0.81 7.66 4.14
C GLU A 377 -0.40 7.57 5.09
N LEU A 378 -0.41 8.36 6.16
CA LEU A 378 -1.45 8.30 7.18
C LEU A 378 -2.78 8.81 6.63
N LEU A 379 -3.76 7.93 6.54
CA LEU A 379 -5.09 8.27 6.04
C LEU A 379 -6.04 8.62 7.19
N MET A 380 -6.01 7.83 8.27
CA MET A 380 -6.88 8.04 9.43
C MET A 380 -6.25 7.48 10.72
N THR A 381 -6.44 8.15 11.84
CA THR A 381 -5.96 7.74 13.17
C THR A 381 -7.10 7.24 14.05
N ASN A 382 -6.79 6.52 15.12
CA ASN A 382 -7.76 5.95 16.07
C ASN A 382 -8.73 4.96 15.41
N VAL A 383 -8.28 4.27 14.37
CA VAL A 383 -9.00 3.19 13.71
C VAL A 383 -8.79 1.93 14.55
N SER A 384 -9.85 1.23 14.91
CA SER A 384 -9.77 -0.03 15.65
C SER A 384 -9.91 -1.25 14.75
N GLU A 385 -10.57 -1.11 13.61
CA GLU A 385 -10.81 -2.21 12.66
C GLU A 385 -10.73 -1.67 11.22
N PHE A 386 -10.04 -2.40 10.34
CA PHE A 386 -10.06 -2.27 8.89
C PHE A 386 -10.31 -3.67 8.34
N ASP A 387 -11.56 -3.95 8.00
CA ASP A 387 -12.07 -5.28 7.68
C ASP A 387 -12.54 -5.29 6.23
N ILE A 388 -12.00 -6.21 5.43
CA ILE A 388 -12.33 -6.45 4.04
C ILE A 388 -13.07 -7.76 3.97
N ARG A 389 -14.18 -7.78 3.23
CA ARG A 389 -14.94 -8.99 2.98
C ARG A 389 -15.25 -9.13 1.51
N VAL A 390 -15.20 -10.35 1.00
CA VAL A 390 -15.54 -10.67 -0.38
C VAL A 390 -17.00 -11.08 -0.49
N PHE A 391 -17.67 -10.69 -1.58
CA PHE A 391 -19.03 -11.17 -1.84
C PHE A 391 -18.98 -12.58 -2.42
N ASP A 392 -19.48 -13.53 -1.64
CA ASP A 392 -19.62 -14.92 -2.07
C ASP A 392 -20.99 -15.12 -2.71
N ASP A 393 -20.98 -15.26 -4.03
CA ASP A 393 -22.17 -15.46 -4.84
C ASP A 393 -22.57 -16.93 -4.98
N HIS A 394 -21.92 -17.84 -4.25
CA HIS A 394 -22.32 -19.23 -4.20
C HIS A 394 -23.79 -19.32 -3.73
N PRO A 395 -24.65 -20.12 -4.38
CA PRO A 395 -26.10 -20.14 -4.11
C PRO A 395 -26.48 -20.43 -2.65
N SER A 396 -25.59 -21.07 -1.87
CA SER A 396 -25.82 -21.36 -0.46
C SER A 396 -25.35 -20.27 0.52
N VAL A 397 -24.57 -19.28 0.06
CA VAL A 397 -23.97 -18.24 0.90
C VAL A 397 -24.61 -16.88 0.61
N GLY A 398 -24.44 -16.34 -0.59
CA GLY A 398 -25.10 -15.11 -1.05
C GLY A 398 -24.90 -13.90 -0.14
N ARG A 399 -23.71 -13.73 0.44
CA ARG A 399 -23.39 -12.66 1.40
C ARG A 399 -21.90 -12.30 1.37
N PHE A 400 -21.53 -11.20 2.04
CA PHE A 400 -20.13 -10.89 2.31
C PHE A 400 -19.58 -11.85 3.36
N VAL A 401 -18.43 -12.46 3.05
CA VAL A 401 -17.70 -13.40 3.91
C VAL A 401 -16.23 -13.01 3.98
N ASN A 402 -15.59 -13.49 5.03
CA ASN A 402 -14.14 -13.45 5.16
C ASN A 402 -13.57 -14.64 4.36
N LEU A 403 -12.39 -14.49 3.80
CA LEU A 403 -11.63 -15.58 3.18
C LEU A 403 -11.42 -16.66 4.24
N ASN A 404 -11.71 -17.92 3.89
CA ASN A 404 -11.61 -19.07 4.80
C ASN A 404 -12.48 -18.99 6.07
N ASP A 405 -13.66 -18.34 6.02
CA ASP A 405 -14.57 -18.25 7.18
C ASP A 405 -15.22 -19.59 7.61
N GLY A 406 -14.87 -20.70 6.96
CA GLY A 406 -15.45 -22.03 7.13
C GLY A 406 -16.82 -22.22 6.47
N SER A 407 -17.31 -21.24 5.71
CA SER A 407 -18.58 -21.37 4.99
C SER A 407 -18.45 -22.28 3.76
N SER A 408 -19.59 -22.82 3.29
CA SER A 408 -19.62 -23.73 2.14
C SER A 408 -19.62 -23.01 0.79
N GLY A 409 -19.15 -21.76 0.74
CA GLY A 409 -19.15 -20.93 -0.47
C GLY A 409 -17.79 -20.95 -1.18
N PHE A 410 -17.66 -20.16 -2.23
CA PHE A 410 -16.43 -20.05 -3.02
C PHE A 410 -15.23 -19.59 -2.20
N TYR A 411 -15.47 -18.74 -1.20
CA TYR A 411 -14.42 -18.11 -0.42
C TYR A 411 -14.36 -18.64 1.01
N GLY A 412 -15.25 -19.56 1.39
CA GLY A 412 -15.38 -20.01 2.77
C GLY A 412 -14.42 -21.11 3.20
N THR A 413 -13.84 -21.86 2.27
CA THR A 413 -12.77 -22.82 2.57
C THR A 413 -11.63 -22.62 1.60
N ALA A 414 -10.41 -22.51 2.13
CA ALA A 414 -9.21 -22.54 1.29
C ALA A 414 -9.24 -23.78 0.38
N PHE A 415 -8.69 -23.61 -0.82
CA PHE A 415 -8.41 -24.72 -1.72
C PHE A 415 -7.62 -25.80 -0.95
N ASP A 416 -8.04 -27.06 -1.01
CA ASP A 416 -7.37 -28.15 -0.27
C ASP A 416 -6.23 -28.76 -1.11
N PRO A 417 -4.96 -28.43 -0.83
CA PRO A 417 -3.82 -28.98 -1.57
C PRO A 417 -3.57 -30.47 -1.28
N SER A 418 -4.30 -31.07 -0.34
CA SER A 418 -4.17 -32.48 0.02
C SER A 418 -4.99 -33.43 -0.85
N ASP A 419 -5.69 -32.92 -1.87
CA ASP A 419 -6.26 -33.77 -2.92
C ASP A 419 -5.12 -34.59 -3.59
N PRO A 420 -5.18 -35.93 -3.52
CA PRO A 420 -4.11 -36.80 -3.99
C PRO A 420 -3.85 -36.73 -5.51
N THR A 421 -4.70 -36.05 -6.28
CA THR A 421 -4.49 -35.79 -7.71
C THR A 421 -3.56 -34.61 -7.99
N ILE A 422 -3.21 -33.79 -6.99
CA ILE A 422 -2.37 -32.60 -7.11
C ILE A 422 -1.12 -32.78 -6.24
N THR A 423 -0.19 -33.60 -6.73
CA THR A 423 0.93 -34.15 -5.93
C THR A 423 2.08 -33.17 -5.63
N ALA A 424 1.87 -31.85 -5.60
CA ALA A 424 2.99 -30.88 -5.54
C ALA A 424 2.87 -29.70 -4.55
N ILE A 425 1.76 -29.51 -3.82
CA ILE A 425 1.52 -28.22 -3.12
C ILE A 425 1.99 -28.18 -1.63
N THR A 426 2.58 -29.23 -1.06
CA THR A 426 2.73 -29.32 0.42
C THR A 426 4.05 -28.81 1.03
N THR A 427 4.97 -28.16 0.31
CA THR A 427 6.36 -28.04 0.82
C THR A 427 6.98 -26.66 1.08
N LEU A 428 6.45 -25.51 0.63
CA LEU A 428 7.30 -24.29 0.62
C LEU A 428 7.39 -23.60 1.98
N GLU A 429 6.27 -23.48 2.68
CA GLU A 429 6.21 -22.80 3.97
C GLU A 429 6.90 -23.61 5.09
N THR A 430 7.09 -24.93 4.90
CA THR A 430 7.80 -25.77 5.89
C THR A 430 9.29 -25.42 6.03
N SER A 431 9.85 -24.68 5.07
CA SER A 431 11.23 -24.18 5.12
C SER A 431 11.37 -22.79 5.76
N LEU A 432 10.26 -22.04 5.89
CA LEU A 432 10.19 -20.79 6.65
C LEU A 432 9.96 -21.08 8.14
N SER A 433 10.86 -21.86 8.73
CA SER A 433 10.87 -22.27 10.14
C SER A 433 9.62 -23.05 10.59
N SER A 434 9.79 -24.10 11.38
CA SER A 434 8.73 -24.89 12.02
C SER A 434 7.94 -24.11 13.10
N ASP A 435 7.86 -22.80 12.94
CA ASP A 435 7.61 -21.80 13.95
C ASP A 435 6.42 -20.93 13.57
N PHE A 436 6.01 -20.87 12.29
CA PHE A 436 4.73 -20.30 11.87
C PHE A 436 3.74 -21.43 11.59
N THR A 437 2.53 -21.35 12.15
CA THR A 437 1.44 -22.23 11.73
C THR A 437 1.02 -21.78 10.34
N VAL A 438 1.14 -22.68 9.36
CA VAL A 438 0.78 -22.51 7.93
C VAL A 438 -0.61 -21.88 7.71
N SER A 439 -1.47 -21.83 8.73
CA SER A 439 -2.82 -21.24 8.67
C SER A 439 -2.90 -19.74 8.40
N ASP A 440 -1.84 -18.97 8.67
CA ASP A 440 -1.93 -17.51 8.75
C ASP A 440 -1.56 -16.80 7.42
N HIS A 441 -1.05 -17.54 6.43
CA HIS A 441 -0.67 -17.00 5.11
C HIS A 441 -1.59 -17.44 3.96
N ASP A 442 -2.51 -18.37 4.22
CA ASP A 442 -3.33 -18.98 3.17
C ASP A 442 -4.56 -18.14 2.81
N ASN A 443 -5.01 -17.23 3.69
CA ASN A 443 -6.26 -16.48 3.56
C ASN A 443 -6.10 -15.24 2.68
N ARG A 444 -5.73 -15.47 1.42
CA ARG A 444 -5.43 -14.43 0.44
C ARG A 444 -6.14 -14.69 -0.88
N TYR A 445 -6.78 -13.66 -1.42
CA TYR A 445 -7.25 -13.63 -2.79
C TYR A 445 -6.25 -12.85 -3.66
N ASP A 446 -5.85 -13.38 -4.81
CA ASP A 446 -4.88 -12.70 -5.69
C ASP A 446 -5.08 -13.05 -7.18
N THR A 447 -4.75 -12.10 -8.06
CA THR A 447 -4.82 -12.25 -9.51
C THR A 447 -3.41 -12.44 -10.10
N TRP A 448 -2.82 -13.61 -9.87
CA TRP A 448 -1.45 -13.90 -10.33
C TRP A 448 -1.33 -13.99 -11.84
N HIS A 449 -0.19 -13.54 -12.36
CA HIS A 449 0.19 -13.75 -13.75
C HIS A 449 0.23 -15.25 -14.11
N PRO A 450 -0.32 -15.69 -15.26
CA PRO A 450 -0.42 -17.11 -15.62
C PRO A 450 0.94 -17.79 -15.82
N GLY A 451 1.94 -17.04 -16.30
CA GLY A 451 3.34 -17.46 -16.40
C GLY A 451 4.01 -17.85 -15.07
N MET A 452 3.40 -17.59 -13.90
CA MET A 452 3.91 -18.06 -12.62
C MET A 452 3.88 -19.59 -12.48
N ASP A 453 2.98 -20.31 -13.17
CA ASP A 453 2.92 -21.78 -13.14
C ASP A 453 3.99 -22.44 -14.04
N ASN A 454 4.33 -21.80 -15.16
CA ASN A 454 5.30 -22.30 -16.15
C ASN A 454 6.77 -22.27 -15.67
N ALA A 455 7.00 -21.75 -14.46
CA ALA A 455 8.31 -21.60 -13.85
C ALA A 455 9.00 -22.93 -13.46
N GLY A 456 8.33 -24.09 -13.57
CA GLY A 456 8.92 -25.36 -13.14
C GLY A 456 9.06 -25.41 -11.62
N ASN A 457 8.02 -25.90 -10.97
CA ASN A 457 7.72 -25.72 -9.55
C ASN A 457 7.41 -24.25 -9.22
N PRO A 458 6.17 -23.78 -9.49
CA PRO A 458 5.66 -22.56 -8.91
C PRO A 458 5.83 -22.68 -7.39
N ILE A 459 6.82 -21.96 -6.88
CA ILE A 459 6.90 -21.64 -5.48
C ILE A 459 6.90 -22.92 -4.60
N ASP A 460 7.58 -24.04 -4.93
CA ASP A 460 7.77 -25.26 -4.09
C ASP A 460 6.63 -25.56 -3.05
N GLY A 461 5.34 -25.25 -3.30
CA GLY A 461 4.28 -25.14 -2.28
C GLY A 461 3.38 -23.87 -2.21
N VAL A 462 3.48 -22.87 -3.10
CA VAL A 462 2.37 -21.93 -3.34
C VAL A 462 1.91 -22.11 -4.79
N GLY A 463 0.98 -23.04 -4.95
CA GLY A 463 0.26 -23.29 -6.19
C GLY A 463 -0.61 -22.09 -6.59
N VAL A 464 -1.48 -22.30 -7.58
CA VAL A 464 -2.60 -21.42 -8.01
C VAL A 464 -2.98 -20.38 -6.95
N PRO A 465 -3.16 -19.09 -7.30
CA PRO A 465 -3.51 -18.07 -6.33
C PRO A 465 -4.61 -18.60 -5.39
N PRO A 466 -4.38 -18.60 -4.06
CA PRO A 466 -5.38 -19.09 -3.13
C PRO A 466 -6.71 -18.35 -3.35
N PHE A 467 -7.82 -19.05 -3.12
CA PHE A 467 -9.17 -18.52 -3.32
C PHE A 467 -9.49 -18.06 -4.77
N ALA A 468 -9.00 -18.77 -5.78
CA ALA A 468 -9.42 -18.62 -7.17
C ALA A 468 -10.57 -19.59 -7.52
N PRO A 469 -11.86 -19.18 -7.46
CA PRO A 469 -12.97 -20.07 -7.78
C PRO A 469 -13.07 -20.38 -9.27
N TYR A 470 -13.19 -21.65 -9.60
CA TYR A 470 -13.46 -22.18 -10.93
C TYR A 470 -14.78 -23.00 -10.93
N ALA A 471 -15.56 -22.91 -12.00
CA ALA A 471 -16.88 -23.48 -12.16
C ALA A 471 -17.04 -24.11 -13.54
N ASN A 472 -17.26 -25.42 -13.60
CA ASN A 472 -17.57 -26.05 -14.89
C ASN A 472 -19.04 -25.82 -15.25
N LEU A 473 -19.23 -25.05 -16.31
CA LEU A 473 -20.55 -24.61 -16.75
C LEU A 473 -21.42 -25.75 -17.33
N SER A 474 -20.83 -26.89 -17.70
CA SER A 474 -21.55 -28.00 -18.32
C SER A 474 -22.28 -28.91 -17.32
N THR A 475 -21.74 -29.02 -16.10
CA THR A 475 -22.31 -29.88 -15.05
C THR A 475 -23.02 -29.08 -13.95
N GLY A 476 -22.78 -27.76 -13.89
CA GLY A 476 -23.23 -26.92 -12.77
C GLY A 476 -22.58 -27.32 -11.44
N VAL A 477 -21.51 -28.11 -11.50
CA VAL A 477 -20.68 -28.52 -10.37
C VAL A 477 -19.48 -27.58 -10.33
N TYR A 478 -19.28 -26.97 -9.17
CA TYR A 478 -18.11 -26.15 -8.90
C TYR A 478 -16.91 -27.07 -8.68
N PHE A 479 -15.84 -26.89 -9.46
CA PHE A 479 -14.70 -27.80 -9.43
C PHE A 479 -13.61 -27.24 -8.51
N ASP A 480 -13.25 -28.06 -7.53
CA ASP A 480 -11.86 -28.26 -7.16
C ASP A 480 -11.16 -28.94 -8.37
N ARG A 481 -9.89 -28.63 -8.65
CA ARG A 481 -9.09 -28.90 -9.89
C ARG A 481 -8.99 -30.38 -10.32
N THR A 482 -9.75 -31.30 -9.73
CA THR A 482 -9.36 -32.68 -9.49
C THR A 482 -10.04 -33.70 -10.40
N VAL A 483 -10.86 -33.28 -11.38
CA VAL A 483 -11.71 -34.24 -12.13
C VAL A 483 -11.48 -34.27 -13.65
N GLU A 484 -10.74 -33.34 -14.25
CA GLU A 484 -10.51 -33.41 -15.70
C GLU A 484 -9.11 -33.95 -16.03
N THR A 485 -9.06 -35.26 -16.24
CA THR A 485 -7.89 -35.95 -16.80
C THR A 485 -7.63 -35.48 -18.23
N ASN A 486 -6.61 -34.64 -18.45
CA ASN A 486 -5.74 -34.47 -19.65
C ASN A 486 -6.31 -34.52 -21.09
N ALA A 487 -7.60 -34.70 -21.33
CA ALA A 487 -8.17 -34.98 -22.66
C ALA A 487 -9.55 -34.34 -22.91
N ALA A 488 -10.13 -33.67 -21.91
CA ALA A 488 -11.34 -32.84 -22.06
C ALA A 488 -11.07 -31.34 -21.76
N LEU A 489 -9.83 -31.01 -21.39
CA LEU A 489 -9.34 -29.65 -21.13
C LEU A 489 -8.76 -28.97 -22.39
N GLU A 490 -9.04 -29.52 -23.57
CA GLU A 490 -9.09 -28.68 -24.77
C GLU A 490 -10.46 -28.01 -24.71
N ASP A 491 -10.49 -26.82 -24.10
CA ASP A 491 -11.42 -25.78 -24.48
C ASP A 491 -11.62 -25.85 -26.01
N GLU A 492 -12.84 -26.17 -26.47
CA GLU A 492 -13.14 -26.35 -27.90
C GLU A 492 -12.93 -25.03 -28.69
N ASP A 493 -12.74 -23.90 -28.01
CA ASP A 493 -12.62 -22.54 -28.55
C ASP A 493 -11.35 -21.76 -28.16
N GLY A 494 -10.56 -22.24 -27.20
CA GLY A 494 -9.33 -21.59 -26.69
C GLY A 494 -9.56 -20.23 -26.01
N ILE A 495 -10.78 -19.93 -25.55
CA ILE A 495 -11.19 -18.67 -24.93
C ILE A 495 -12.22 -18.95 -23.80
N ASP A 496 -11.80 -18.80 -22.54
CA ASP A 496 -12.61 -18.51 -21.33
C ASP A 496 -13.88 -19.36 -21.06
N GLY A 497 -14.01 -19.92 -19.85
CA GLY A 497 -15.32 -20.52 -19.48
C GLY A 497 -15.61 -20.63 -17.99
N ASP A 498 -14.63 -21.04 -17.20
CA ASP A 498 -14.95 -21.59 -15.89
C ASP A 498 -14.53 -20.68 -14.72
N GLU A 499 -13.66 -19.70 -14.92
CA GLU A 499 -13.19 -18.88 -13.80
C GLU A 499 -14.24 -17.84 -13.37
N ILE A 500 -14.50 -17.75 -12.06
CA ILE A 500 -15.54 -16.86 -11.50
C ILE A 500 -14.90 -15.54 -11.07
N ALA A 501 -15.42 -14.43 -11.60
CA ALA A 501 -15.00 -13.11 -11.18
C ALA A 501 -15.48 -12.78 -9.77
N LEU A 502 -14.60 -12.17 -8.96
CA LEU A 502 -14.98 -11.57 -7.69
C LEU A 502 -15.91 -10.38 -7.95
N LYS A 503 -17.17 -10.49 -7.51
CA LYS A 503 -18.23 -9.54 -7.91
C LYS A 503 -18.26 -8.25 -7.11
N ALA A 504 -17.91 -8.31 -5.83
CA ALA A 504 -17.96 -7.15 -4.94
C ALA A 504 -17.11 -7.39 -3.70
N ILE A 505 -16.69 -6.29 -3.07
CA ILE A 505 -16.06 -6.27 -1.75
C ILE A 505 -16.81 -5.32 -0.82
N GLN A 506 -16.72 -5.59 0.47
CA GLN A 506 -17.16 -4.71 1.54
C GLN A 506 -15.95 -4.31 2.38
N ILE A 507 -15.74 -3.01 2.55
CA ILE A 507 -14.70 -2.43 3.40
C ILE A 507 -15.41 -1.80 4.59
N ARG A 508 -15.06 -2.26 5.79
CA ARG A 508 -15.59 -1.78 7.07
C ARG A 508 -14.45 -1.16 7.87
N VAL A 509 -14.62 0.11 8.23
CA VAL A 509 -13.67 0.85 9.05
C VAL A 509 -14.36 1.27 10.34
N VAL A 510 -13.84 0.80 11.47
CA VAL A 510 -14.30 1.19 12.80
C VAL A 510 -13.26 2.09 13.43
N TYR A 511 -13.67 3.22 14.00
CA TYR A 511 -12.76 4.19 14.58
C TYR A 511 -13.37 4.87 15.80
N GLN A 512 -12.52 5.31 16.73
CA GLN A 512 -12.94 6.04 17.91
C GLN A 512 -12.82 7.55 17.68
N ASP A 513 -13.89 8.28 17.99
CA ASP A 513 -13.83 9.73 18.05
C ASP A 513 -13.09 10.17 19.33
N PRO A 514 -11.93 10.83 19.21
CA PRO A 514 -11.13 11.19 20.38
C PRO A 514 -11.81 12.21 21.29
N VAL A 515 -12.79 12.99 20.79
CA VAL A 515 -13.44 14.04 21.59
C VAL A 515 -14.67 13.51 22.33
N SER A 516 -15.45 12.64 21.69
CA SER A 516 -16.64 12.05 22.32
C SER A 516 -16.37 10.70 23.00
N GLY A 517 -15.24 10.04 22.68
CA GLY A 517 -14.92 8.69 23.10
C GLY A 517 -15.79 7.61 22.43
N GLN A 518 -16.69 7.99 21.52
CA GLN A 518 -17.62 7.08 20.87
C GLN A 518 -16.96 6.32 19.73
N THR A 519 -17.23 5.03 19.64
CA THR A 519 -16.91 4.20 18.48
C THR A 519 -17.89 4.49 17.35
N LYS A 520 -17.35 4.79 16.18
CA LYS A 520 -18.08 4.99 14.94
C LYS A 520 -17.66 3.93 13.93
N GLN A 521 -18.54 3.67 12.98
CA GLN A 521 -18.29 2.72 11.89
C GLN A 521 -18.72 3.34 10.57
N VAL A 522 -17.92 3.08 9.55
CA VAL A 522 -18.28 3.34 8.16
C VAL A 522 -18.11 2.05 7.38
N THR A 523 -19.10 1.71 6.57
CA THR A 523 -19.06 0.54 5.70
C THR A 523 -19.29 1.00 4.27
N TYR A 524 -18.41 0.58 3.38
CA TYR A 524 -18.49 0.84 1.96
C TYR A 524 -18.52 -0.48 1.20
N THR A 525 -19.48 -0.62 0.30
CA THR A 525 -19.56 -1.77 -0.61
C THR A 525 -19.24 -1.29 -2.01
N HIS A 526 -18.30 -1.97 -2.66
CA HIS A 526 -17.86 -1.67 -4.02
C HIS A 526 -18.21 -2.84 -4.94
N SER A 527 -18.84 -2.53 -6.08
CA SER A 527 -19.06 -3.50 -7.15
C SER A 527 -17.78 -3.62 -7.97
N LEU A 528 -17.30 -4.84 -8.13
CA LEU A 528 -16.12 -5.16 -8.93
C LEU A 528 -16.48 -5.68 -10.33
N VAL A 529 -17.77 -5.95 -10.57
CA VAL A 529 -18.31 -6.11 -11.93
C VAL A 529 -18.60 -4.72 -12.51
N ASN A 530 -18.12 -4.48 -13.74
CA ASN A 530 -18.42 -3.28 -14.53
C ASN A 530 -19.72 -3.40 -15.32
#